data_AF-A0A1F1U7M8-F1
#
_entry.id   AF-A0A1F1U7M8-F1
#
_cell.length_a   1.000
_cell.length_b   1.000
_cell.length_c   1.000
_cell.angle_alpha   90.00
_cell.angle_beta   90.00
_cell.angle_gamma   90.00
#
_symmetry.space_group_name_H-M   'P 1'
#
loop_
_entity.id
_entity.type
_entity.pdbx_description
1 polymer ?
#
loop_
_entity_poly.entity_id
_entity_poly.type
_entity_poly.pdbx_seq_one_letter_code
_entity_poly.pdbx_strand_id
1 'polypeptide(L)'
;MNQNDTAPETDEPDLDGEAAEFDGPLIPEPPHPINWNLLTSEEAEAEWLELNRWVDWLRRTYGLPASVVPPFWHRHPELLWELSALHLHWLSAYDPEQNGSAPLGWHRDFADARQRLRDWVAASGTRLDRDRPTRQTTWPGEDPAGPVEDTIIAHRDQDFVQFVLDDVAARRQAEDDFYAGLDPNTGEVA
;
A
#
# COMPACT_ATOMS: atom_id res chain seq x y z
N MET A 1 34.17 65.78 -29.15
CA MET A 1 33.96 66.55 -27.91
C MET A 1 32.54 67.10 -27.90
N ASN A 2 31.64 66.51 -27.13
CA ASN A 2 30.93 67.17 -26.03
C ASN A 2 29.75 66.29 -25.60
N GLN A 3 29.83 65.89 -24.34
CA GLN A 3 28.80 65.25 -23.55
C GLN A 3 27.61 66.20 -23.37
N ASN A 4 26.41 65.64 -23.25
CA ASN A 4 25.41 66.16 -22.33
C ASN A 4 24.65 64.98 -21.73
N ASP A 5 24.41 65.13 -20.43
CA ASP A 5 24.19 64.12 -19.41
C ASP A 5 22.70 64.06 -19.00
N THR A 6 22.33 63.04 -18.21
CA THR A 6 21.14 62.93 -17.32
C THR A 6 19.88 62.23 -17.85
N ALA A 7 19.66 60.96 -17.45
CA ALA A 7 18.81 60.55 -16.31
C ALA A 7 18.84 59.00 -16.18
N PRO A 8 18.77 58.40 -14.95
CA PRO A 8 18.84 56.96 -14.78
C PRO A 8 17.44 56.36 -14.90
N GLU A 9 17.19 55.56 -15.95
CA GLU A 9 16.05 54.64 -15.92
C GLU A 9 16.39 53.51 -14.95
N THR A 10 15.46 53.30 -14.04
CA THR A 10 15.55 52.33 -12.95
C THR A 10 15.26 50.97 -13.57
N ASP A 11 16.26 50.11 -13.71
CA ASP A 11 16.05 48.69 -14.01
C ASP A 11 15.35 48.08 -12.78
N GLU A 12 14.03 48.06 -12.80
CA GLU A 12 13.26 47.15 -11.95
C GLU A 12 13.63 45.73 -12.41
N PRO A 13 14.12 44.84 -11.53
CA PRO A 13 14.32 43.46 -11.93
C PRO A 13 12.94 42.89 -12.24
N ASP A 14 12.77 42.44 -13.49
CA ASP A 14 11.66 41.57 -13.91
C ASP A 14 11.64 40.37 -12.94
N LEU A 15 10.79 40.49 -11.91
CA LEU A 15 10.47 39.41 -10.99
C LEU A 15 9.49 38.49 -11.70
N ASP A 16 9.94 37.92 -12.80
CA ASP A 16 9.34 36.76 -13.44
C ASP A 16 9.85 35.52 -12.68
N GLY A 17 9.71 35.57 -11.36
CA GLY A 17 9.69 34.36 -10.57
C GLY A 17 8.46 33.62 -11.02
N GLU A 18 8.63 32.64 -11.90
CA GLU A 18 7.75 31.48 -12.00
C GLU A 18 7.74 30.81 -10.62
N ALA A 19 7.03 31.44 -9.68
CA ALA A 19 6.41 30.73 -8.60
C ALA A 19 5.54 29.70 -9.31
N ALA A 20 6.04 28.47 -9.38
CA ALA A 20 5.26 27.34 -9.81
C ALA A 20 4.01 27.33 -8.93
N GLU A 21 2.92 27.89 -9.44
CA GLU A 21 1.57 27.75 -8.91
C GLU A 21 1.27 26.25 -9.01
N PHE A 22 1.65 25.51 -7.96
CA PHE A 22 1.17 24.17 -7.69
C PHE A 22 -0.28 24.27 -7.21
N ASP A 23 -1.15 24.80 -8.07
CA ASP A 23 -2.61 24.85 -7.88
C ASP A 23 -3.31 24.32 -9.15
N GLY A 24 -2.72 23.27 -9.74
CA GLY A 24 -3.45 22.39 -10.63
C GLY A 24 -4.40 21.52 -9.79
N PRO A 25 -5.59 21.13 -10.31
CA PRO A 25 -6.42 20.15 -9.62
C PRO A 25 -5.56 18.94 -9.28
N LEU A 26 -5.62 18.48 -8.02
CA LEU A 26 -4.99 17.23 -7.59
C LEU A 26 -5.60 16.10 -8.43
N ILE A 27 -5.03 15.83 -9.60
CA ILE A 27 -5.38 14.68 -10.40
C ILE A 27 -4.91 13.48 -9.56
N PRO A 28 -5.83 12.61 -9.11
CA PRO A 28 -5.42 11.42 -8.39
C PRO A 28 -4.44 10.65 -9.28
N GLU A 29 -3.32 10.24 -8.71
CA GLU A 29 -2.32 9.47 -9.43
C GLU A 29 -2.99 8.22 -10.04
N PRO A 30 -2.68 7.87 -11.31
CA PRO A 30 -3.20 6.67 -11.91
C PRO A 30 -2.91 5.44 -11.03
N PRO A 31 -3.87 4.51 -10.86
CA PRO A 31 -3.64 3.34 -10.05
C PRO A 31 -2.44 2.54 -10.56
N HIS A 32 -1.44 2.29 -9.71
CA HIS A 32 -0.22 1.56 -10.07
C HIS A 32 -0.05 0.26 -9.25
N PRO A 33 0.73 -0.72 -9.75
CA PRO A 33 1.07 -1.91 -8.99
C PRO A 33 1.72 -1.56 -7.65
N ILE A 34 1.18 -2.11 -6.57
CA ILE A 34 1.71 -1.94 -5.21
C ILE A 34 2.69 -3.08 -4.94
N ASN A 35 3.94 -2.74 -4.62
CA ASN A 35 4.92 -3.68 -4.10
C ASN A 35 5.18 -3.39 -2.61
N TRP A 36 4.49 -4.10 -1.74
CA TRP A 36 4.58 -3.96 -0.28
C TRP A 36 6.00 -4.04 0.30
N ASN A 37 6.93 -4.68 -0.40
CA ASN A 37 8.32 -4.79 0.07
C ASN A 37 9.14 -3.52 -0.18
N LEU A 38 8.67 -2.62 -1.07
CA LEU A 38 9.39 -1.43 -1.50
C LEU A 38 8.79 -0.13 -0.98
N LEU A 39 7.63 -0.20 -0.31
CA LEU A 39 6.97 0.98 0.25
C LEU A 39 7.78 1.56 1.40
N THR A 40 7.94 2.88 1.37
CA THR A 40 8.37 3.66 2.51
C THR A 40 7.39 3.55 3.68
N SER A 41 7.78 4.04 4.85
CA SER A 41 6.92 4.06 6.03
C SER A 41 5.63 4.85 5.80
N GLU A 42 5.70 5.99 5.12
CA GLU A 42 4.54 6.85 4.82
C GLU A 42 3.62 6.21 3.76
N GLU A 43 4.19 5.68 2.67
CA GLU A 43 3.42 5.00 1.63
C GLU A 43 2.72 3.75 2.18
N ALA A 44 3.42 2.95 2.99
CA ALA A 44 2.85 1.75 3.60
C ALA A 44 1.66 2.09 4.50
N GLU A 45 1.73 3.16 5.30
CA GLU A 45 0.61 3.61 6.13
C GLU A 45 -0.62 3.92 5.28
N ALA A 46 -0.45 4.73 4.23
CA ALA A 46 -1.54 5.11 3.34
C ALA A 46 -2.18 3.88 2.66
N GLU A 47 -1.35 3.00 2.10
CA GLU A 47 -1.81 1.80 1.40
C GLU A 47 -2.52 0.82 2.34
N TRP A 48 -2.03 0.64 3.57
CA TRP A 48 -2.70 -0.20 4.56
C TRP A 48 -4.11 0.32 4.88
N LEU A 49 -4.25 1.63 5.09
CA LEU A 49 -5.52 2.25 5.45
C LEU A 49 -6.52 2.21 4.30
N GLU A 50 -6.08 2.51 3.08
CA GLU A 50 -6.94 2.46 1.89
C GLU A 50 -7.37 1.04 1.56
N LEU A 51 -6.45 0.07 1.58
CA LEU A 51 -6.81 -1.33 1.36
C LEU A 51 -7.77 -1.83 2.43
N ASN A 52 -7.54 -1.51 3.70
CA ASN A 52 -8.46 -1.90 4.78
C ASN A 52 -9.86 -1.34 4.60
N ARG A 53 -9.98 -0.05 4.23
CA ARG A 53 -11.27 0.59 3.93
C ARG A 53 -11.97 -0.13 2.78
N TRP A 54 -11.25 -0.42 1.70
CA TRP A 54 -11.79 -1.08 0.53
C TRP A 54 -12.20 -2.53 0.80
N VAL A 55 -11.39 -3.30 1.54
CA VAL A 55 -11.73 -4.67 1.95
C VAL A 55 -13.00 -4.67 2.81
N ASP A 56 -13.14 -3.70 3.72
CA ASP A 56 -14.33 -3.58 4.56
C ASP A 56 -15.58 -3.24 3.75
N TRP A 57 -15.46 -2.39 2.72
CA TRP A 57 -16.51 -2.16 1.73
C TRP A 57 -16.84 -3.43 0.94
N LEU A 58 -15.83 -4.14 0.43
CA LEU A 58 -15.98 -5.33 -0.42
C LEU A 58 -16.76 -6.42 0.33
N ARG A 59 -16.34 -6.77 1.56
CA ARG A 59 -17.00 -7.83 2.32
C ARG A 59 -18.45 -7.49 2.68
N ARG A 60 -18.76 -6.22 2.96
CA ARG A 60 -20.13 -5.77 3.31
C ARG A 60 -21.02 -5.71 2.08
N THR A 61 -20.49 -5.21 0.96
CA THR A 61 -21.23 -5.05 -0.31
C THR A 61 -21.61 -6.39 -0.92
N TYR A 62 -20.69 -7.36 -0.92
CA TYR A 62 -20.91 -8.68 -1.52
C TYR A 62 -21.29 -9.77 -0.50
N GLY A 63 -21.48 -9.42 0.78
CA GLY A 63 -21.84 -10.37 1.83
C GLY A 63 -20.84 -11.51 1.99
N LEU A 64 -19.55 -11.21 1.95
CA LEU A 64 -18.49 -12.22 1.97
C LEU A 64 -18.35 -12.85 3.36
N PRO A 65 -18.37 -14.19 3.47
CA PRO A 65 -18.12 -14.87 4.73
C PRO A 65 -16.62 -14.84 5.08
N ALA A 66 -16.31 -15.14 6.35
CA ALA A 66 -14.93 -15.27 6.83
C ALA A 66 -14.10 -16.33 6.10
N SER A 67 -14.76 -17.29 5.42
CA SER A 67 -14.08 -18.28 4.57
C SER A 67 -13.57 -17.71 3.24
N VAL A 68 -13.94 -16.48 2.88
CA VAL A 68 -13.42 -15.77 1.70
C VAL A 68 -12.53 -14.62 2.14
N VAL A 69 -12.99 -13.79 3.08
CA VAL A 69 -12.20 -12.69 3.65
C VAL A 69 -12.28 -12.77 5.18
N PRO A 70 -11.24 -13.29 5.84
CA PRO A 70 -11.21 -13.47 7.29
C PRO A 70 -10.87 -12.16 8.02
N PRO A 71 -11.19 -12.04 9.33
CA PRO A 71 -10.92 -10.81 10.08
C PRO A 71 -9.45 -10.37 10.09
N PHE A 72 -8.52 -11.34 10.16
CA PHE A 72 -7.07 -11.14 10.21
C PHE A 72 -6.39 -11.29 8.84
N TRP A 73 -7.08 -10.99 7.74
CA TRP A 73 -6.52 -11.08 6.38
C TRP A 73 -5.19 -10.33 6.22
N HIS A 74 -4.99 -9.22 6.95
CA HIS A 74 -3.78 -8.39 6.92
C HIS A 74 -2.52 -9.09 7.44
N ARG A 75 -2.68 -10.16 8.24
CA ARG A 75 -1.56 -10.96 8.76
C ARG A 75 -1.11 -12.08 7.80
N HIS A 76 -1.80 -12.26 6.67
CA HIS A 76 -1.52 -13.29 5.69
C HIS A 76 -1.04 -12.68 4.37
N PRO A 77 0.26 -12.78 4.05
CA PRO A 77 0.81 -12.20 2.83
C PRO A 77 0.06 -12.65 1.56
N GLU A 78 -0.32 -13.92 1.46
CA GLU A 78 -1.06 -14.45 0.32
C GLU A 78 -2.43 -13.77 0.13
N LEU A 79 -3.10 -13.38 1.22
CA LEU A 79 -4.34 -12.62 1.16
C LEU A 79 -4.07 -11.15 0.85
N LEU A 80 -3.05 -10.56 1.47
CA LEU A 80 -2.61 -9.20 1.23
C LEU A 80 -2.36 -8.96 -0.26
N TRP A 81 -1.53 -9.79 -0.90
CA TRP A 81 -1.17 -9.65 -2.31
C TRP A 81 -2.38 -9.79 -3.24
N GLU A 82 -3.22 -10.81 -3.04
CA GLU A 82 -4.42 -11.02 -3.88
C GLU A 82 -5.43 -9.87 -3.72
N LEU A 83 -5.67 -9.41 -2.48
CA LEU A 83 -6.60 -8.30 -2.21
C LEU A 83 -6.09 -6.98 -2.76
N SER A 84 -4.79 -6.72 -2.69
CA SER A 84 -4.16 -5.53 -3.27
C SER A 84 -4.34 -5.49 -4.79
N ALA A 85 -4.07 -6.62 -5.47
CA ALA A 85 -4.27 -6.74 -6.91
C ALA A 85 -5.74 -6.56 -7.31
N LEU A 86 -6.66 -7.12 -6.53
CA LEU A 86 -8.10 -6.98 -6.79
C LEU A 86 -8.60 -5.54 -6.57
N HIS A 87 -8.04 -4.83 -5.57
CA HIS A 87 -8.32 -3.41 -5.34
C HIS A 87 -7.83 -2.57 -6.52
N LEU A 88 -6.60 -2.79 -6.97
CA LEU A 88 -6.03 -2.10 -8.12
C LEU A 88 -6.88 -2.34 -9.38
N HIS A 89 -7.28 -3.59 -9.65
CA HIS A 89 -8.16 -3.90 -10.78
C HIS A 89 -9.52 -3.21 -10.65
N TRP A 90 -10.05 -3.07 -9.43
CA TRP A 90 -11.29 -2.34 -9.19
C TRP A 90 -11.13 -0.85 -9.53
N LEU A 91 -10.07 -0.20 -9.06
CA LEU A 91 -9.77 1.20 -9.37
C LEU A 91 -9.66 1.41 -10.88
N SER A 92 -8.88 0.57 -11.56
CA SER A 92 -8.75 0.65 -13.02
C SER A 92 -10.10 0.45 -13.71
N ALA A 93 -10.93 -0.51 -13.29
CA ALA A 93 -12.20 -0.81 -13.96
C ALA A 93 -13.26 0.29 -13.83
N TYR A 94 -13.13 1.17 -12.83
CA TYR A 94 -14.03 2.30 -12.58
C TYR A 94 -13.39 3.66 -12.90
N ASP A 95 -12.22 3.68 -13.55
CA ASP A 95 -11.59 4.89 -14.04
C ASP A 95 -12.47 5.57 -15.12
N PRO A 96 -12.61 6.92 -15.10
CA PRO A 96 -13.47 7.64 -16.05
C PRO A 96 -13.11 7.45 -17.53
N GLU A 97 -11.87 7.09 -17.84
CA GLU A 97 -11.39 6.87 -19.21
C GLU A 97 -11.62 5.43 -19.70
N GLN A 98 -12.04 4.50 -18.83
CA GLN A 98 -12.32 3.13 -19.22
C GLN A 98 -13.62 2.94 -19.98
N ASN A 99 -13.69 1.84 -20.75
CA ASN A 99 -14.91 1.40 -21.38
C ASN A 99 -15.99 1.04 -20.34
N GLY A 100 -17.25 1.37 -20.63
CA GLY A 100 -18.38 1.08 -19.73
C GLY A 100 -18.63 -0.42 -19.44
N SER A 101 -17.98 -1.32 -20.18
CA SER A 101 -17.99 -2.77 -19.89
C SER A 101 -16.89 -3.23 -18.93
N ALA A 102 -15.93 -2.37 -18.56
CA ALA A 102 -14.83 -2.70 -17.66
C ALA A 102 -15.31 -3.17 -16.27
N PRO A 103 -16.34 -2.54 -15.65
CA PRO A 103 -16.90 -3.05 -14.41
C PRO A 103 -17.44 -4.49 -14.52
N LEU A 104 -18.01 -4.87 -15.66
CA LEU A 104 -18.48 -6.24 -15.88
C LEU A 104 -17.30 -7.22 -16.02
N GLY A 105 -16.20 -6.77 -16.64
CA GLY A 105 -14.94 -7.51 -16.68
C GLY A 105 -14.41 -7.79 -15.28
N TRP A 106 -14.34 -6.77 -14.43
CA TRP A 106 -13.91 -6.91 -13.04
C TRP A 106 -14.76 -7.91 -12.25
N HIS A 107 -16.08 -7.94 -12.44
CA HIS A 107 -16.94 -8.91 -11.75
C HIS A 107 -16.67 -10.36 -12.17
N ARG A 108 -16.28 -10.58 -13.43
CA ARG A 108 -15.88 -11.90 -13.91
C ARG A 108 -14.60 -12.35 -13.21
N ASP A 109 -13.60 -11.49 -13.18
CA ASP A 109 -12.29 -11.82 -12.59
C ASP A 109 -12.38 -11.92 -11.06
N PHE A 110 -13.27 -11.12 -10.43
CA PHE A 110 -13.60 -11.24 -9.02
C PHE A 110 -14.24 -12.58 -8.67
N ALA A 111 -15.05 -13.17 -9.56
CA ALA A 111 -15.62 -14.50 -9.33
C ALA A 111 -14.53 -15.56 -9.19
N ASP A 112 -13.50 -15.49 -10.05
CA ASP A 112 -12.34 -16.40 -10.00
C ASP A 112 -11.44 -16.11 -8.80
N ALA A 113 -11.21 -14.83 -8.49
CA ALA A 113 -10.44 -14.41 -7.30
C ALA A 113 -11.07 -14.92 -6.00
N ARG A 114 -12.41 -14.93 -5.89
CA ARG A 114 -13.10 -15.49 -4.72
C ARG A 114 -12.81 -16.97 -4.50
N GLN A 115 -12.54 -17.74 -5.56
CA GLN A 115 -12.14 -19.14 -5.38
C GLN A 115 -10.72 -19.22 -4.80
N ARG A 116 -9.77 -18.47 -5.37
CA ARG A 116 -8.39 -18.40 -4.85
C ARG A 116 -8.33 -17.92 -3.41
N LEU A 117 -9.10 -16.88 -3.05
CA LEU A 117 -9.21 -16.41 -1.68
C LEU A 117 -9.68 -17.50 -0.71
N ARG A 118 -10.66 -18.34 -1.11
CA ARG A 118 -11.06 -19.49 -0.27
C ARG A 118 -9.94 -20.48 -0.09
N ASP A 119 -9.18 -20.75 -1.15
CA ASP A 119 -8.06 -21.69 -1.11
C ASP A 119 -6.95 -21.15 -0.19
N TRP A 120 -6.68 -19.84 -0.22
CA TRP A 120 -5.77 -19.17 0.70
C TRP A 120 -6.25 -19.22 2.14
N VAL A 121 -7.52 -18.91 2.42
CA VAL A 121 -8.08 -19.01 3.79
C VAL A 121 -8.05 -20.46 4.30
N ALA A 122 -8.28 -21.44 3.42
CA ALA A 122 -8.22 -22.85 3.80
C ALA A 122 -6.79 -23.34 4.08
N ALA A 123 -5.81 -22.83 3.34
CA ALA A 123 -4.39 -23.11 3.54
C ALA A 123 -3.80 -22.36 4.74
N SER A 124 -4.34 -21.18 5.04
CA SER A 124 -3.92 -20.37 6.17
C SER A 124 -4.53 -20.86 7.48
N GLY A 125 -4.03 -20.32 8.58
CA GLY A 125 -4.48 -20.66 9.92
C GLY A 125 -5.73 -19.93 10.40
N THR A 126 -6.23 -19.01 9.60
CA THR A 126 -7.12 -17.95 10.05
C THR A 126 -8.58 -18.36 10.05
N ARG A 127 -9.33 -17.90 11.06
CA ARG A 127 -10.75 -18.17 11.25
C ARG A 127 -11.43 -16.91 11.79
N LEU A 128 -12.71 -17.05 12.14
CA LEU A 128 -13.48 -15.95 12.72
C LEU A 128 -12.98 -15.56 14.12
N ASP A 129 -12.61 -16.54 14.94
CA ASP A 129 -12.32 -16.38 16.38
C ASP A 129 -10.84 -16.51 16.74
N ARG A 130 -10.03 -17.05 15.83
CA ARG A 130 -8.63 -17.37 16.06
C ARG A 130 -7.83 -17.23 14.77
N ASP A 131 -6.55 -17.06 14.94
CA ASP A 131 -5.60 -16.94 13.85
C ASP A 131 -4.32 -17.72 14.14
N ARG A 132 -3.62 -18.12 13.09
CA ARG A 132 -2.21 -18.50 13.19
C ARG A 132 -1.52 -18.26 11.85
N PRO A 133 -0.20 -17.98 11.83
CA PRO A 133 0.56 -17.81 10.61
C PRO A 133 0.41 -19.00 9.64
N THR A 134 0.45 -18.69 8.34
CA THR A 134 0.41 -19.68 7.27
C THR A 134 1.60 -20.62 7.38
N ARG A 135 1.34 -21.94 7.34
CA ARG A 135 2.38 -22.95 7.53
C ARG A 135 3.31 -22.97 6.33
N GLN A 136 4.59 -22.80 6.59
CA GLN A 136 5.64 -23.00 5.59
C GLN A 136 6.19 -24.42 5.70
N THR A 137 6.35 -25.07 4.56
CA THR A 137 7.00 -26.38 4.48
C THR A 137 8.50 -26.18 4.66
N THR A 138 9.11 -26.82 5.66
CA THR A 138 10.57 -26.86 5.82
C THR A 138 11.21 -27.69 4.71
N TRP A 139 12.17 -27.11 3.98
CA TRP A 139 12.88 -27.79 2.91
C TRP A 139 14.07 -28.60 3.46
N PRO A 140 14.60 -29.58 2.71
CA PRO A 140 15.78 -30.33 3.15
C PRO A 140 16.97 -29.43 3.43
N GLY A 141 17.47 -29.46 4.68
CA GLY A 141 18.60 -28.65 5.13
C GLY A 141 18.22 -27.38 5.90
N GLU A 142 16.92 -27.05 5.97
CA GLU A 142 16.42 -25.97 6.82
C GLU A 142 16.11 -26.46 8.23
N ASP A 143 16.26 -25.57 9.20
CA ASP A 143 15.82 -25.83 10.56
C ASP A 143 14.28 -25.86 10.60
N PRO A 144 13.66 -26.87 11.25
CA PRO A 144 12.22 -26.92 11.41
C PRO A 144 11.70 -25.66 12.11
N ALA A 145 10.58 -25.13 11.61
CA ALA A 145 9.90 -24.03 12.27
C ALA A 145 9.44 -24.44 13.68
N GLY A 146 9.47 -23.48 14.60
CA GLY A 146 8.95 -23.68 15.96
C GLY A 146 7.45 -24.02 15.97
N PRO A 147 6.93 -24.51 17.11
CA PRO A 147 5.49 -24.74 17.27
C PRO A 147 4.72 -23.44 17.07
N VAL A 148 3.63 -23.52 16.31
CA VAL A 148 2.74 -22.39 16.03
C VAL A 148 1.52 -22.48 16.94
N GLU A 149 1.26 -21.42 17.71
CA GLU A 149 0.11 -21.30 18.59
C GLU A 149 -1.02 -20.48 17.95
N ASP A 150 -2.26 -20.83 18.27
CA ASP A 150 -3.43 -20.08 17.84
C ASP A 150 -3.55 -18.80 18.69
N THR A 151 -3.69 -17.66 18.02
CA THR A 151 -3.96 -16.34 18.62
C THR A 151 -5.46 -16.06 18.60
N ILE A 152 -6.04 -15.60 19.70
CA ILE A 152 -7.47 -15.26 19.77
C ILE A 152 -7.72 -13.89 19.14
N ILE A 153 -8.74 -13.81 18.28
CA ILE A 153 -9.20 -12.56 17.66
C ILE A 153 -10.25 -11.90 18.57
N ALA A 154 -9.80 -11.10 19.54
CA ALA A 154 -10.71 -10.40 20.46
C ALA A 154 -11.24 -9.07 19.88
N HIS A 155 -10.34 -8.24 19.34
CA HIS A 155 -10.66 -6.90 18.84
C HIS A 155 -9.93 -6.64 17.52
N ARG A 156 -10.57 -7.02 16.41
CA ARG A 156 -9.96 -6.96 15.08
C ARG A 156 -9.45 -5.58 14.69
N ASP A 157 -10.21 -4.53 14.97
CA ASP A 157 -9.83 -3.18 14.55
C ASP A 157 -8.64 -2.64 15.37
N GLN A 158 -8.56 -2.98 16.66
CA GLN A 158 -7.41 -2.64 17.50
C GLN A 158 -6.16 -3.40 17.05
N ASP A 159 -6.31 -4.68 16.69
CA ASP A 159 -5.22 -5.48 16.14
C ASP A 159 -4.69 -4.90 14.83
N PHE A 160 -5.59 -4.52 13.92
CA PHE A 160 -5.21 -3.90 12.64
C PHE A 160 -4.44 -2.60 12.86
N VAL A 161 -4.93 -1.72 13.74
CA VAL A 161 -4.24 -0.46 14.06
C VAL A 161 -2.85 -0.73 14.63
N GLN A 162 -2.73 -1.66 15.58
CA GLN A 162 -1.43 -1.99 16.17
C GLN A 162 -0.48 -2.58 15.12
N PHE A 163 -0.98 -3.46 14.26
CA PHE A 163 -0.19 -4.06 13.18
C PHE A 163 0.38 -3.01 12.23
N VAL A 164 -0.43 -2.02 11.82
CA VAL A 164 0.04 -0.94 10.94
C VAL A 164 1.07 -0.07 11.65
N LEU A 165 0.85 0.27 12.93
CA LEU A 165 1.83 1.03 13.71
C LEU A 165 3.18 0.30 13.81
N ASP A 166 3.15 -1.01 14.03
CA ASP A 166 4.35 -1.83 14.13
C ASP A 166 5.09 -1.93 12.79
N ASP A 167 4.36 -2.12 11.67
CA ASP A 167 4.94 -2.17 10.31
C ASP A 167 5.57 -0.82 9.92
N VAL A 168 4.87 0.29 10.15
CA VAL A 168 5.36 1.65 9.87
C VAL A 168 6.59 1.97 10.70
N ALA A 169 6.59 1.62 11.99
CA ALA A 169 7.75 1.82 12.85
C ALA A 169 8.97 1.00 12.39
N ALA A 170 8.76 -0.26 11.98
CA ALA A 170 9.82 -1.10 11.46
C ALA A 170 10.42 -0.55 10.14
N ARG A 171 9.57 -0.06 9.23
CA ARG A 171 10.02 0.59 7.98
C ARG A 171 10.79 1.87 8.26
N ARG A 172 10.28 2.72 9.15
CA ARG A 172 10.95 3.97 9.53
C ARG A 172 12.33 3.71 10.14
N GLN A 173 12.44 2.70 11.00
CA GLN A 173 13.75 2.31 11.54
C GLN A 173 14.70 1.85 10.43
N ALA A 174 14.23 1.07 9.47
CA ALA A 174 15.05 0.62 8.34
C ALA A 174 15.49 1.79 7.43
N GLU A 175 14.63 2.78 7.23
CA GLU A 175 14.94 4.03 6.53
C GLU A 175 16.02 4.83 7.28
N ASP A 176 15.83 5.04 8.59
CA ASP A 176 16.78 5.75 9.45
C ASP A 176 18.16 5.05 9.47
N ASP A 177 18.18 3.72 9.56
CA ASP A 177 19.41 2.92 9.51
C ASP A 177 20.12 3.04 8.15
N PHE A 178 19.36 3.08 7.05
CA PHE A 178 19.89 3.31 5.72
C PHE A 178 20.53 4.70 5.59
N TYR A 179 19.86 5.75 6.07
CA TYR A 179 20.39 7.11 6.06
C TYR A 179 21.58 7.31 7.00
N ALA A 180 21.61 6.63 8.15
CA ALA A 180 22.74 6.67 9.07
C ALA A 180 24.00 5.98 8.50
N GLY A 181 23.82 5.02 7.59
CA GLY A 181 24.90 4.29 6.91
C GLY A 181 25.45 4.96 5.64
N LEU A 182 24.84 6.06 5.18
CA LEU A 182 25.28 6.80 3.99
C LEU A 182 26.50 7.68 4.30
N ASP A 183 27.60 7.51 3.54
CA ASP A 183 28.72 8.45 3.57
C ASP A 183 28.28 9.78 2.93
N PRO A 184 28.27 10.90 3.69
CA PRO A 184 27.79 12.19 3.21
C PRO A 184 28.63 12.79 2.06
N ASN A 185 29.82 12.23 1.76
CA ASN A 185 30.69 12.73 0.68
C ASN A 185 30.56 11.94 -0.63
N THR A 186 30.15 10.66 -0.57
CA THR A 186 30.06 9.76 -1.75
C THR A 186 28.63 9.31 -2.05
N GLY A 187 27.72 9.37 -1.07
CA GLY A 187 26.36 8.83 -1.20
C GLY A 187 26.32 7.30 -1.27
N GLU A 188 27.42 6.63 -0.91
CA GLU A 188 27.51 5.18 -0.84
C GLU A 188 27.19 4.69 0.58
N VAL A 189 26.50 3.56 0.69
CA VAL A 189 26.25 2.86 1.97
C VAL A 189 27.51 2.09 2.38
N ALA A 190 27.94 2.27 3.63
CA ALA A 190 29.17 1.70 4.20
C ALA A 190 29.13 0.18 4.41
#